data_AF-A0A0G4PXL9-F1
#
_entry.id   AF-A0A0G4PXL9-F1
#
_cell.length_a   1.000
_cell.length_b   1.000
_cell.length_c   1.000
_cell.angle_alpha   90.00
_cell.angle_beta   90.00
_cell.angle_gamma   90.00
#
_symmetry.space_group_name_H-M   'P 1'
#
loop_
_entity.id
_entity.type
_entity.pdbx_description
1 polymer ?
#
loop_
_entity_poly.entity_id
_entity_poly.type
_entity_poly.pdbx_seq_one_letter_code
_entity_poly.pdbx_strand_id
1 'polypeptide(L)'
;MYTKPRDSWGFVHALKVGDQKFVDSVVKSQVFMGLCFPPMASAQEEAPAHAPPEILRHLIPEIEIYRSLKAAKDTKAPGEDGLPTLIWNRLCKYLRTIITRIFTSSIELGYHPQRWRSARIIDLRNPRKPD
;
A
#
# COMPACT_ATOMS: atom_id res chain seq x y z
N MET A 1 15.43 8.34 35.70
CA MET A 1 14.47 7.32 36.16
C MET A 1 13.18 7.45 35.35
N TYR A 2 13.12 7.01 34.08
CA TYR A 2 11.86 6.89 33.33
C TYR A 2 12.07 6.04 32.06
N THR A 3 11.96 4.73 32.20
CA THR A 3 11.47 3.83 31.16
C THR A 3 10.90 2.61 31.87
N LYS A 4 9.59 2.64 32.15
CA LYS A 4 8.87 1.40 32.42
C LYS A 4 8.75 0.63 31.09
N PRO A 5 8.90 -0.71 31.10
CA PRO A 5 8.66 -1.52 29.92
C PRO A 5 7.24 -1.28 29.40
N ARG A 6 7.07 -1.25 28.09
CA ARG A 6 5.78 -1.08 27.44
C ARG A 6 5.08 -2.44 27.41
N ASP A 7 4.36 -2.76 28.48
CA ASP A 7 3.62 -4.02 28.65
C ASP A 7 2.33 -4.04 27.80
N SER A 8 2.42 -4.09 26.47
CA SER A 8 1.22 -4.31 25.65
C SER A 8 1.49 -4.83 24.24
N TRP A 9 2.32 -5.86 24.09
CA TRP A 9 2.25 -6.75 22.91
C TRP A 9 1.24 -7.90 23.08
N GLY A 10 0.22 -7.71 23.92
CA GLY A 10 -0.74 -8.78 24.27
C GLY A 10 -2.22 -8.45 24.07
N PHE A 11 -2.58 -7.23 23.67
CA PHE A 11 -3.99 -6.86 23.50
C PHE A 11 -4.51 -7.27 22.13
N VAL A 12 -4.69 -8.59 21.92
CA VAL A 12 -5.55 -9.05 20.84
C VAL A 12 -6.99 -8.70 21.25
N HIS A 13 -7.61 -7.77 20.52
CA HIS A 13 -8.99 -7.37 20.79
C HIS A 13 -9.92 -8.61 20.75
N ALA A 14 -10.82 -8.67 21.73
CA ALA A 14 -11.84 -9.70 21.75
C ALA A 14 -12.80 -9.50 20.56
N LEU A 15 -13.04 -10.57 19.80
CA LEU A 15 -14.04 -10.55 18.74
C LEU A 15 -15.42 -10.50 19.41
N LYS A 16 -16.23 -9.50 19.07
CA LYS A 16 -17.61 -9.39 19.58
C LYS A 16 -18.61 -9.75 18.50
N VAL A 17 -19.51 -10.67 18.81
CA VAL A 17 -20.63 -11.05 17.95
C VAL A 17 -21.89 -10.95 18.80
N GLY A 18 -22.68 -9.88 18.60
CA GLY A 18 -23.74 -9.51 19.53
C GLY A 18 -23.18 -9.30 20.95
N ASP A 19 -23.75 -9.99 21.94
CA ASP A 19 -23.32 -9.94 23.34
C ASP A 19 -22.16 -10.89 23.68
N GLN A 20 -21.77 -11.80 22.78
CA GLN A 20 -20.67 -12.73 23.02
C GLN A 20 -19.31 -12.10 22.69
N LYS A 21 -18.33 -12.37 23.56
CA LYS A 21 -16.94 -11.94 23.39
C LYS A 21 -16.02 -13.17 23.33
N PHE A 22 -15.26 -13.28 22.26
CA PHE A 22 -14.27 -14.34 22.07
C PHE A 22 -12.87 -13.76 22.24
N VAL A 23 -12.10 -14.32 23.19
CA VAL A 23 -10.74 -13.87 23.51
C VAL A 23 -9.69 -14.85 23.01
N ASP A 24 -10.02 -16.15 22.96
CA ASP A 24 -9.13 -17.20 22.46
C ASP A 24 -8.89 -17.10 20.94
N SER A 25 -7.64 -17.31 20.50
CA SER A 25 -7.25 -17.12 19.10
C SER A 25 -7.88 -18.12 18.13
N VAL A 26 -8.06 -19.37 18.56
CA VAL A 26 -8.63 -20.44 17.74
C VAL A 26 -10.13 -20.25 17.61
N VAL A 27 -10.80 -19.94 18.72
CA VAL A 27 -12.25 -19.67 18.69
C VAL A 27 -12.55 -18.41 17.88
N LYS A 28 -11.74 -17.35 18.04
CA LYS A 28 -11.89 -16.12 17.24
C LYS A 28 -11.74 -16.39 15.75
N SER A 29 -10.77 -17.19 15.32
CA SER A 29 -10.56 -17.47 13.89
C SER A 29 -11.72 -18.27 13.30
N GLN A 30 -12.25 -19.26 14.03
CA GLN A 30 -13.42 -20.02 13.59
C GLN A 30 -14.66 -19.14 13.42
N VAL A 31 -14.93 -18.27 14.41
CA VAL A 31 -16.08 -17.34 14.36
C VAL A 31 -15.90 -16.31 13.24
N PHE A 32 -14.68 -15.81 13.02
CA PHE A 32 -14.38 -14.90 11.91
C PHE A 32 -14.61 -15.56 10.55
N MET A 33 -14.16 -16.81 10.37
CA MET A 33 -14.37 -17.56 9.13
C MET A 33 -15.85 -17.76 8.80
N GLY A 34 -16.71 -17.95 9.80
CA GLY A 34 -18.14 -18.12 9.58
C GLY A 34 -18.92 -16.82 9.31
N LEU A 35 -18.40 -15.66 9.72
CA LEU A 35 -19.14 -14.39 9.65
C LEU A 35 -18.64 -13.44 8.56
N CYS A 36 -17.34 -13.45 8.27
CA CYS A 36 -16.72 -12.46 7.39
C CYS A 36 -16.62 -12.92 5.93
N PHE A 37 -17.01 -14.16 5.63
CA PHE A 37 -17.00 -14.69 4.28
C PHE A 37 -18.41 -15.06 3.85
N PRO A 38 -18.85 -14.61 2.66
CA PRO A 38 -20.11 -15.07 2.11
C PRO A 38 -20.08 -16.60 1.90
N PRO A 39 -21.24 -17.29 1.93
CA PRO A 39 -21.32 -18.69 1.59
C PRO A 39 -20.66 -18.94 0.24
N MET A 40 -19.75 -19.91 0.19
CA MET A 40 -19.07 -20.28 -1.04
C MET A 40 -20.13 -20.70 -2.05
N ALA A 41 -20.17 -20.06 -3.21
CA ALA A 41 -21.09 -20.44 -4.27
C ALA A 41 -20.83 -21.92 -4.64
N SER A 42 -21.89 -22.67 -4.93
CA SER A 42 -21.75 -24.03 -5.45
C SER A 42 -20.85 -24.00 -6.68
N ALA A 43 -19.94 -24.97 -6.81
CA ALA A 43 -19.09 -25.11 -7.99
C ALA A 43 -19.99 -25.19 -9.24
N GLN A 44 -20.13 -24.07 -9.93
CA GLN A 44 -20.75 -24.02 -11.24
C GLN A 44 -19.65 -24.45 -12.20
N GLU A 45 -19.95 -25.39 -13.09
CA GLU A 45 -19.07 -25.72 -14.21
C GLU A 45 -18.89 -24.42 -15.00
N GLU A 46 -17.72 -23.80 -14.86
CA GLU A 46 -17.43 -22.49 -15.40
C GLU A 46 -17.47 -22.64 -16.93
N ALA A 47 -18.58 -22.26 -17.57
CA ALA A 47 -18.67 -22.15 -19.02
C ALA A 47 -17.41 -21.44 -19.51
N PRO A 48 -16.71 -21.94 -20.54
CA PRO A 48 -15.31 -21.64 -20.80
C PRO A 48 -15.10 -20.14 -20.67
N ALA A 49 -14.55 -19.75 -19.53
CA ALA A 49 -14.45 -18.35 -19.19
C ALA A 49 -13.62 -17.74 -20.31
N HIS A 50 -14.18 -16.75 -21.03
CA HIS A 50 -13.35 -15.90 -21.85
C HIS A 50 -12.23 -15.45 -20.92
N ALA A 51 -11.00 -15.92 -21.20
CA ALA A 51 -9.85 -15.55 -20.39
C ALA A 51 -9.93 -14.03 -20.21
N PRO A 52 -10.01 -13.52 -18.98
CA PRO A 52 -10.06 -12.09 -18.75
C PRO A 52 -8.96 -11.48 -19.61
N PRO A 53 -9.26 -10.44 -20.41
CA PRO A 53 -8.29 -9.90 -21.37
C PRO A 53 -6.98 -9.77 -20.63
N GLU A 54 -5.95 -10.45 -21.13
CA GLU A 54 -4.67 -10.55 -20.47
C GLU A 54 -4.19 -9.12 -20.30
N ILE A 55 -4.42 -8.57 -19.11
CA ILE A 55 -4.13 -7.18 -18.83
C ILE A 55 -2.66 -7.06 -19.19
N LEU A 56 -2.30 -6.10 -20.03
CA LEU A 56 -0.91 -5.78 -20.37
C LEU A 56 -0.24 -5.23 -19.10
N ARG A 57 -0.05 -6.10 -18.08
CA ARG A 57 0.48 -5.78 -16.75
C ARG A 57 1.90 -5.22 -16.84
N HIS A 58 2.55 -5.41 -17.99
CA HIS A 58 3.91 -4.97 -18.27
C HIS A 58 3.98 -3.53 -18.79
N LEU A 59 2.88 -2.97 -19.31
CA LEU A 59 2.90 -1.63 -19.89
C LEU A 59 2.27 -0.61 -18.94
N ILE A 60 3.08 0.33 -18.45
CA ILE A 60 2.57 1.51 -17.76
C ILE A 60 2.18 2.54 -18.83
N PRO A 61 0.90 2.89 -18.99
CA PRO A 61 0.52 3.93 -19.94
C PRO A 61 0.95 5.30 -19.39
N GLU A 62 1.35 6.22 -20.28
CA GLU A 62 1.81 7.57 -19.86
C GLU A 62 0.79 8.31 -18.98
N ILE A 63 -0.51 8.06 -19.20
CA ILE A 63 -1.59 8.65 -18.40
C ILE A 63 -1.47 8.28 -16.92
N GLU A 64 -0.95 7.10 -16.60
CA GLU A 64 -0.79 6.62 -15.23
C GLU A 64 0.31 7.37 -14.50
N ILE A 65 1.41 7.67 -15.19
CA ILE A 65 2.47 8.55 -14.66
C ILE A 65 1.90 9.93 -14.35
N TYR A 66 1.11 10.49 -15.25
CA TYR A 66 0.49 11.79 -15.06
C TYR A 66 -0.50 11.80 -13.88
N ARG A 67 -1.38 10.79 -13.77
CA ARG A 67 -2.34 10.65 -12.67
C ARG A 67 -1.61 10.51 -11.33
N SER A 68 -0.57 9.68 -11.29
CA SER A 68 0.23 9.46 -10.09
C SER A 68 0.90 10.73 -9.59
N LEU A 69 1.49 11.52 -10.50
CA LEU A 69 2.11 12.80 -10.16
C LEU A 69 1.08 13.84 -9.72
N LYS A 70 -0.07 13.92 -10.38
CA LYS A 70 -1.16 14.82 -9.99
C LYS A 70 -1.78 14.49 -8.63
N ALA A 71 -1.84 13.21 -8.27
CA ALA A 71 -2.31 12.77 -6.96
C ALA A 71 -1.28 13.06 -5.84
N ALA A 72 -0.01 13.23 -6.18
CA ALA A 72 1.03 13.53 -5.22
C ALA A 72 0.92 14.99 -4.73
N LYS A 73 0.75 15.16 -3.41
CA LYS A 73 0.73 16.48 -2.77
C LYS A 73 2.08 17.17 -2.88
N ASP A 74 2.07 18.42 -3.32
CA ASP A 74 3.26 19.27 -3.45
C ASP A 74 3.98 19.52 -2.11
N THR A 75 3.25 19.41 -0.99
CA THR A 75 3.75 19.64 0.37
C THR A 75 4.39 18.40 1.01
N LYS A 76 4.52 17.29 0.28
CA LYS A 76 5.25 16.12 0.78
C LYS A 76 6.75 16.42 0.89
N ALA A 77 7.38 15.82 1.90
CA ALA A 77 8.82 15.85 2.03
C ALA A 77 9.48 15.25 0.77
N PRO A 78 10.61 15.81 0.30
CA PRO A 78 11.33 15.27 -0.84
C PRO A 78 11.88 13.87 -0.54
N GLY A 79 12.05 13.07 -1.60
CA GLY A 79 12.69 11.77 -1.51
C GLY A 79 14.20 11.89 -1.28
N GLU A 80 14.93 10.79 -1.46
CA GLU A 80 16.39 10.81 -1.41
C GLU A 80 17.03 11.66 -2.52
N ASP A 81 16.30 11.98 -3.58
CA ASP A 81 16.72 12.87 -4.65
C ASP A 81 16.78 14.34 -4.22
N GLY A 82 16.17 14.68 -3.08
CA GLY A 82 16.08 16.06 -2.60
C GLY A 82 15.13 16.94 -3.40
N LEU A 83 14.42 16.39 -4.40
CA LEU A 83 13.53 17.14 -5.27
C LEU A 83 12.11 17.18 -4.68
N PRO A 84 11.55 18.38 -4.43
CA PRO A 84 10.15 18.49 -4.01
C PRO A 84 9.20 17.96 -5.10
N THR A 85 8.06 17.39 -4.66
CA THR A 85 6.99 16.93 -5.58
C THR A 85 6.55 18.00 -6.58
N LEU A 86 6.56 19.27 -6.19
CA LEU A 86 6.23 20.40 -7.08
C LEU A 86 7.13 20.45 -8.33
N ILE A 87 8.42 20.12 -8.19
CA ILE A 87 9.37 20.09 -9.31
C ILE A 87 8.98 18.96 -10.27
N TRP A 88 8.69 17.77 -9.75
CA TRP A 88 8.20 16.65 -10.53
C TRP A 88 6.89 16.97 -11.27
N ASN A 89 5.96 17.67 -10.62
CA ASN A 89 4.71 18.13 -11.23
C ASN A 89 4.96 19.12 -12.40
N ARG A 90 5.90 20.04 -12.27
CA ARG A 90 6.25 21.00 -13.34
C ARG A 90 6.99 20.35 -14.50
N LEU A 91 7.89 19.42 -14.20
CA LEU A 91 8.73 18.72 -15.20
C LEU A 91 8.01 17.54 -15.86
N CYS A 92 6.94 17.02 -15.27
CA CYS A 92 6.18 15.89 -15.79
C CYS A 92 5.83 16.05 -17.27
N LYS A 93 5.44 17.25 -17.72
CA LYS A 93 5.07 17.50 -19.13
C LYS A 93 6.22 17.24 -20.12
N TYR A 94 7.47 17.32 -19.66
CA TYR A 94 8.67 17.07 -20.48
C TYR A 94 9.23 15.67 -20.25
N LEU A 95 9.11 15.13 -19.03
CA LEU A 95 9.76 13.89 -18.64
C LEU A 95 8.87 12.65 -18.74
N ARG A 96 7.55 12.81 -18.96
CA ARG A 96 6.58 11.71 -18.92
C ARG A 96 7.00 10.50 -19.75
N THR A 97 7.39 10.71 -21.02
CA THR A 97 7.80 9.62 -21.91
C THR A 97 9.05 8.90 -21.41
N ILE A 98 10.03 9.63 -20.86
CA ILE A 98 11.26 9.06 -20.30
C ILE A 98 10.93 8.25 -19.04
N ILE A 99 10.14 8.83 -18.13
CA ILE A 99 9.72 8.18 -16.88
C ILE A 99 8.96 6.89 -17.19
N THR A 100 7.98 6.94 -18.09
CA THR A 100 7.22 5.77 -18.54
C THR A 100 8.14 4.66 -19.04
N ARG A 101 9.12 4.99 -19.90
CA ARG A 101 10.08 4.00 -20.42
C ARG A 101 10.90 3.37 -19.29
N ILE A 102 11.39 4.15 -18.33
CA ILE A 102 12.16 3.62 -17.20
C ILE A 102 11.30 2.63 -16.39
N PHE A 103 10.06 3.01 -16.06
CA PHE A 103 9.18 2.15 -15.27
C PHE A 103 8.74 0.89 -16.02
N THR A 104 8.38 1.00 -17.31
CA THR A 104 8.06 -0.15 -18.16
C THR A 104 9.24 -1.11 -18.23
N SER A 105 10.44 -0.62 -18.55
CA SER A 105 11.64 -1.46 -18.60
C SER A 105 11.99 -2.07 -17.24
N SER A 106 11.73 -1.37 -16.13
CA SER A 106 11.94 -1.91 -14.78
C SER A 106 11.04 -3.13 -14.51
N ILE A 107 9.78 -3.09 -14.98
CA ILE A 107 8.84 -4.21 -14.84
C ILE A 107 9.25 -5.36 -15.77
N GLU A 108 9.52 -5.07 -17.04
CA GLU A 108 9.93 -6.09 -18.03
C GLU A 108 11.21 -6.82 -17.62
N LEU A 109 12.16 -6.12 -17.01
CA LEU A 109 13.42 -6.69 -16.53
C LEU A 109 13.31 -7.31 -15.14
N GLY A 110 12.20 -7.14 -14.43
CA GLY A 110 12.07 -7.51 -13.02
C GLY A 110 13.08 -6.79 -12.11
N TYR A 111 13.56 -5.61 -12.52
CA TYR A 111 14.61 -4.86 -11.84
C TYR A 111 14.12 -3.48 -11.41
N HIS A 112 14.31 -3.16 -10.14
CA HIS A 112 14.09 -1.81 -9.60
C HIS A 112 15.34 -1.31 -8.83
N PRO A 113 15.74 -0.04 -9.03
CA PRO A 113 16.84 0.58 -8.29
C PRO A 113 16.70 0.43 -6.78
N GLN A 114 17.80 0.19 -6.06
CA GLN A 114 17.78 0.08 -4.59
C GLN A 114 17.23 1.34 -3.92
N ARG A 115 17.51 2.52 -4.49
CA ARG A 115 17.01 3.82 -3.98
C ARG A 115 15.48 3.92 -3.99
N TRP A 116 14.80 3.24 -4.92
CA TRP A 116 13.33 3.23 -4.95
C TRP A 116 12.72 2.40 -3.83
N ARG A 117 13.50 1.49 -3.24
CA ARG A 117 13.12 0.63 -2.11
C ARG A 117 13.56 1.20 -0.76
N SER A 118 14.22 2.36 -0.77
CA SER A 118 14.78 2.98 0.43
C SER A 118 13.92 4.17 0.84
N ALA A 119 13.65 4.31 2.14
CA ALA A 119 12.87 5.42 2.69
C ALA A 119 13.67 6.09 3.80
N ARG A 120 13.72 7.43 3.78
CA ARG A 120 14.33 8.21 4.85
C ARG A 120 13.29 8.58 5.89
N ILE A 121 13.42 8.01 7.08
CA ILE A 121 12.57 8.32 8.23
C ILE A 121 13.20 9.48 9.00
N ILE A 122 12.42 10.52 9.26
CA ILE A 122 12.84 11.67 10.06
C ILE A 122 11.84 11.80 11.21
N ASP A 123 12.34 11.78 12.44
CA ASP A 123 11.51 11.96 13.62
C ASP A 123 11.09 13.43 13.74
N LEU A 124 9.79 13.69 13.59
CA LEU A 124 9.20 15.00 13.81
C LEU A 124 8.66 15.09 15.23
N ARG A 125 9.18 16.05 15.99
CA ARG A 125 8.67 16.33 17.33
C ARG A 125 7.27 16.94 17.23
N ASN A 126 6.29 16.31 17.88
CA ASN A 126 4.94 16.85 17.96
C ASN A 126 4.96 18.13 18.82
N PRO A 127 4.54 19.30 18.29
CA PRO A 127 4.59 20.57 19.02
C PRO A 127 3.63 20.64 20.22
N ARG A 128 2.69 19.70 20.37
CA ARG A 128 1.69 19.69 21.45
C ARG A 128 2.11 18.89 22.70
N LYS A 129 3.32 18.33 22.74
CA LYS A 129 3.82 17.60 23.92
C LYS A 129 4.96 18.37 24.58
N PRO A 130 4.85 18.76 25.87
CA PRO A 130 5.98 19.30 26.63
C PRO A 130 7.07 18.23 26.80
N ASP A 131 8.30 18.69 27.07
CA ASP A 131 9.49 17.86 27.32
C ASP A 131 9.29 16.80 28.42
#